data_AF-A0A4Z2HB08-F1
#
_entry.id   AF-A0A4Z2HB08-F1
#
_cell.length_a   1.000
_cell.length_b   1.000
_cell.length_c   1.000
_cell.angle_alpha   90.00
_cell.angle_beta   90.00
_cell.angle_gamma   90.00
#
_symmetry.space_group_name_H-M   'P 1'
#
loop_
_entity.id
_entity.type
_entity.pdbx_description
1 polymer ?
#
loop_
_entity_poly.entity_id
_entity_poly.type
_entity_poly.pdbx_seq_one_letter_code
_entity_poly.pdbx_strand_id
1 'polypeptide(L)'
;MPPDVDPIPKPKMTEVQATVEFSVELHKFYNVDLFQRGFYQIRAGLKVPPRVPHKVEPSLLHPGVQDDVICSKTFQILYKNEEVVVNDVLVFKVMMLLDEKKVEESLNDIDFQLFLDLYFTDGDYTQGDPSSLQNISGRTLRLHFSLQRGIHQHVNVMFDYFHLSVMSVAIHASLVALHQPLISLPRPVKTTWLNRNAPPQSKDSVIPLLENVVFGGSYVKQTSPDGRTFLVSDPCLQHAFSLHHNLCSNLLLAYRGLFDYFTSITRDLPSSHRMELEQLDLEARLAELCEHVKQKAESPDELAELVNMNLAQLCSLLMALWGQFLEVVSLQEHVAALLAMEHHTLRVRRFAEAFFCLEHPRQSALAYQELQ
;
A
#
# COMPACT_ATOMS: atom_id res chain seq x y z
N MET A 1 -38.37 -38.93 4.03
CA MET A 1 -37.39 -37.83 4.15
C MET A 1 -36.43 -37.97 2.99
N PRO A 2 -36.34 -36.99 2.08
CA PRO A 2 -35.31 -37.01 1.06
C PRO A 2 -33.93 -36.86 1.75
N PRO A 3 -32.87 -37.49 1.21
CA PRO A 3 -31.53 -37.33 1.76
C PRO A 3 -31.08 -35.87 1.58
N ASP A 4 -30.51 -35.30 2.65
CA ASP A 4 -29.83 -34.01 2.61
C ASP A 4 -28.82 -34.01 1.48
N VAL A 5 -29.04 -33.16 0.48
CA VAL A 5 -28.06 -32.86 -0.55
C VAL A 5 -27.00 -32.02 0.14
N ASP A 6 -25.80 -32.58 0.34
CA ASP A 6 -24.64 -31.83 0.81
C ASP A 6 -24.51 -30.56 -0.04
N PRO A 7 -24.39 -29.37 0.58
CA PRO A 7 -24.26 -28.13 -0.17
C PRO A 7 -23.02 -28.23 -1.07
N ILE A 8 -23.24 -28.03 -2.38
CA ILE A 8 -22.18 -27.96 -3.38
C ILE A 8 -21.08 -27.05 -2.83
N PRO A 9 -19.84 -27.55 -2.66
CA PRO A 9 -18.76 -26.74 -2.11
C PRO A 9 -18.60 -25.52 -3.02
N LYS A 10 -18.80 -24.33 -2.44
CA LYS A 10 -18.54 -23.08 -3.17
C LYS A 10 -17.11 -23.14 -3.70
N PRO A 11 -16.88 -22.78 -4.98
CA PRO A 11 -15.54 -22.81 -5.55
C PRO A 11 -14.63 -22.00 -4.63
N LYS A 12 -13.53 -22.63 -4.20
CA LYS A 12 -12.53 -21.99 -3.37
C LYS A 12 -11.91 -20.87 -4.20
N MET A 13 -12.08 -19.62 -3.75
CA MET A 13 -11.46 -18.47 -4.42
C MET A 13 -9.95 -18.68 -4.42
N THR A 14 -9.32 -18.47 -5.58
CA THR A 14 -7.87 -18.46 -5.66
C THR A 14 -7.40 -17.12 -5.06
N GLU A 15 -6.19 -17.13 -4.48
CA GLU A 15 -5.63 -15.95 -3.83
C GLU A 15 -4.24 -15.68 -4.38
N VAL A 16 -3.92 -14.40 -4.47
CA VAL A 16 -2.63 -13.87 -4.92
C VAL A 16 -2.04 -12.98 -3.84
N GLN A 17 -0.72 -12.88 -3.83
CA GLN A 17 0.02 -12.01 -2.92
C GLN A 17 0.29 -10.68 -3.60
N ALA A 18 -0.23 -9.61 -3.01
CA ALA A 18 0.09 -8.24 -3.37
C ALA A 18 1.08 -7.66 -2.36
N THR A 19 2.01 -6.83 -2.83
CA THR A 19 2.93 -6.07 -1.99
C THR A 19 2.80 -4.59 -2.31
N VAL A 20 2.44 -3.80 -1.30
CA VAL A 20 2.41 -2.33 -1.37
C VAL A 20 3.54 -1.80 -0.50
N GLU A 21 4.33 -0.89 -1.03
CA GLU A 21 5.38 -0.20 -0.27
C GLU A 21 4.96 1.24 0.02
N PHE A 22 5.17 1.69 1.24
CA PHE A 22 4.94 3.06 1.71
C PHE A 22 6.27 3.67 2.10
N SER A 23 6.61 4.83 1.53
CA SER A 23 7.65 5.74 1.99
C SER A 23 6.96 6.90 2.73
N VAL A 24 7.18 6.99 4.04
CA VAL A 24 6.65 8.05 4.91
C VAL A 24 7.82 8.94 5.33
N GLU A 25 7.80 10.18 4.88
CA GLU A 25 8.88 11.12 5.05
C GLU A 25 8.54 12.14 6.13
N LEU A 26 9.31 12.16 7.21
CA LEU A 26 9.23 13.16 8.26
C LEU A 26 10.17 14.31 7.92
N HIS A 27 9.63 15.43 7.42
CA HIS A 27 10.45 16.55 6.97
C HIS A 27 10.86 17.45 8.13
N LYS A 28 9.90 18.21 8.66
CA LYS A 28 10.13 19.28 9.63
C LYS A 28 9.14 19.17 10.78
N PHE A 29 9.65 19.33 11.99
CA PHE A 29 8.85 19.47 13.20
C PHE A 29 8.76 20.95 13.59
N TYR A 30 7.54 21.46 13.71
CA TYR A 30 7.27 22.82 14.11
C TYR A 30 6.78 22.84 15.55
N ASN A 31 7.53 23.54 16.39
CA ASN A 31 7.14 23.90 17.73
C ASN A 31 6.28 25.18 17.67
N VAL A 32 4.95 25.04 17.70
CA VAL A 32 4.03 26.19 17.63
C VAL A 32 3.89 26.84 19.00
N ASP A 33 3.66 26.03 20.05
CA ASP A 33 3.61 26.48 21.46
C ASP A 33 3.84 25.31 22.43
N LEU A 34 4.85 24.46 22.18
CA LEU A 34 5.26 23.44 23.14
C LEU A 34 5.92 24.12 24.34
N PHE A 35 5.27 24.04 25.49
CA PHE A 35 5.79 24.55 26.76
C PHE A 35 6.95 23.71 27.32
N GLN A 36 7.09 22.45 26.88
CA GLN A 36 8.05 21.51 27.43
C GLN A 36 9.35 21.52 26.61
N ARG A 37 10.48 21.75 27.29
CA ARG A 37 11.82 21.58 26.70
C ARG A 37 12.28 20.14 26.92
N GLY A 38 13.01 19.59 25.96
CA GLY A 38 13.56 18.25 26.12
C GLY A 38 13.78 17.56 24.79
N PHE A 39 13.82 16.24 24.85
CA PHE A 39 14.05 15.38 23.71
C PHE A 39 12.74 14.77 23.24
N TYR A 40 12.52 14.81 21.94
CA TYR A 40 11.34 14.32 21.27
C TYR A 40 11.69 13.26 20.24
N GLN A 41 10.75 12.37 19.98
CA GLN A 41 10.86 11.35 18.95
C GLN A 41 9.49 11.10 18.35
N ILE A 42 9.42 10.88 17.04
CA ILE A 42 8.23 10.36 16.39
C ILE A 42 8.36 8.85 16.29
N ARG A 43 7.33 8.12 16.70
CA ARG A 43 7.19 6.69 16.46
C ARG A 43 6.05 6.45 15.49
N ALA A 44 6.32 5.70 14.43
CA ALA A 44 5.39 5.49 13.34
C ALA A 44 5.06 4.00 13.16
N GLY A 45 3.79 3.69 12.97
CA GLY A 45 3.34 2.32 12.66
C GLY A 45 2.31 2.32 11.56
N LEU A 46 2.23 1.23 10.79
CA LEU A 46 1.24 1.06 9.73
C LEU A 46 0.37 -0.16 10.05
N LYS A 47 -0.96 0.00 10.02
CA LYS A 47 -1.90 -1.12 10.21
C LYS A 47 -2.78 -1.32 8.99
N VAL A 48 -3.12 -2.58 8.78
CA VAL A 48 -4.10 -3.04 7.80
C VAL A 48 -5.27 -3.69 8.58
N PRO A 49 -6.52 -3.60 8.10
CA PRO A 49 -7.65 -4.23 8.77
C PRO A 49 -7.42 -5.74 8.93
N PRO A 50 -7.70 -6.33 10.12
CA PRO A 50 -7.38 -7.73 10.42
C PRO A 50 -8.14 -8.74 9.54
N ARG A 51 -9.21 -8.29 8.85
CA ARG A 51 -9.96 -9.10 7.88
C ARG A 51 -9.12 -9.52 6.67
N VAL A 52 -8.06 -8.78 6.35
CA VAL A 52 -7.14 -9.08 5.26
C VAL A 52 -5.97 -9.86 5.84
N PRO A 53 -5.64 -11.07 5.36
CA PRO A 53 -4.41 -11.75 5.76
C PRO A 53 -3.21 -10.94 5.28
N HIS A 54 -2.36 -10.48 6.21
CA HIS A 54 -1.26 -9.57 5.88
C HIS A 54 -0.06 -9.71 6.83
N LYS A 55 1.06 -9.16 6.40
CA LYS A 55 2.26 -8.89 7.20
C LYS A 55 2.77 -7.50 6.83
N VAL A 56 3.12 -6.70 7.83
CA VAL A 56 3.82 -5.42 7.64
C VAL A 56 5.27 -5.63 8.03
N GLU A 57 6.18 -5.27 7.15
CA GLU A 57 7.63 -5.26 7.39
C GLU A 57 8.10 -3.80 7.41
N PRO A 58 8.40 -3.25 8.60
CA PRO A 58 8.99 -1.92 8.70
C PRO A 58 10.50 -1.99 8.42
N SER A 59 11.00 -1.04 7.65
CA SER A 59 12.43 -0.79 7.45
C SER A 59 12.73 0.69 7.58
N LEU A 60 13.88 1.01 8.17
CA LEU A 60 14.39 2.37 8.32
C LEU A 60 15.80 2.41 7.74
N LEU A 61 16.16 3.50 7.06
CA LEU A 61 17.51 3.71 6.52
C LEU A 61 18.59 3.83 7.63
N HIS A 62 18.16 3.92 8.90
CA HIS A 62 18.97 4.02 10.12
C HIS A 62 18.44 3.05 11.20
N PRO A 63 19.20 2.70 12.25
CA PRO A 63 18.71 1.83 13.33
C PRO A 63 17.57 2.51 14.11
N GLY A 64 16.43 1.83 14.28
CA GLY A 64 15.27 2.37 15.01
C GLY A 64 13.97 1.56 14.95
N VAL A 65 13.98 0.32 14.48
CA VAL A 65 12.77 -0.53 14.43
C VAL A 65 12.58 -1.26 15.75
N GLN A 66 11.43 -1.11 16.39
CA GLN A 66 11.02 -1.81 17.61
C GLN A 66 9.57 -2.26 17.49
N ASP A 67 9.31 -3.58 17.60
CA ASP A 67 7.96 -4.16 17.62
C ASP A 67 7.02 -3.66 16.50
N ASP A 68 7.47 -3.74 15.25
CA ASP A 68 6.78 -3.25 14.04
C ASP A 68 6.52 -1.72 13.97
N VAL A 69 7.12 -0.97 14.88
CA VAL A 69 7.10 0.50 14.93
C VAL A 69 8.47 1.04 14.53
N ILE A 70 8.49 2.05 13.69
CA ILE A 70 9.71 2.75 13.28
C ILE A 70 9.87 4.01 14.12
N CYS A 71 11.02 4.14 14.79
CA CYS A 71 11.36 5.31 15.57
C CYS A 71 12.21 6.28 14.73
N SER A 72 11.80 7.55 14.67
CA SER A 72 12.63 8.61 14.12
C SER A 72 13.90 8.80 14.97
N LYS A 73 14.86 9.53 14.43
CA LYS A 73 15.93 10.12 15.24
C LYS A 73 15.32 10.95 16.37
N THR A 74 15.97 10.92 17.53
CA THR A 74 15.61 11.79 18.65
C THR A 74 16.10 13.20 18.34
N PHE A 75 15.23 14.20 18.53
CA PHE A 75 15.55 15.61 18.29
C PHE A 75 15.24 16.47 19.52
N GLN A 76 15.99 17.54 19.71
CA GLN A 76 15.86 18.40 20.88
C GLN A 76 15.10 19.68 20.54
N ILE A 77 14.12 20.03 21.38
CA ILE A 77 13.40 21.31 21.32
C ILE A 77 13.94 22.24 22.39
N LEU A 78 14.36 23.42 21.95
CA LEU A 78 14.85 24.53 22.78
C LEU A 78 13.94 25.74 22.55
N TYR A 79 13.79 26.62 23.56
CA TYR A 79 12.89 27.80 23.51
C TYR A 79 13.08 28.75 22.30
N LYS A 80 14.23 28.71 21.63
CA LYS A 80 14.53 29.57 20.47
C LYS A 80 14.25 28.90 19.13
N ASN A 81 14.02 27.59 19.11
CA ASN A 81 13.88 26.82 17.88
C ASN A 81 12.39 26.53 17.64
N GLU A 82 11.79 27.33 16.77
CA GLU A 82 10.41 27.13 16.30
C GLU A 82 10.31 25.98 15.30
N GLU A 83 11.43 25.58 14.70
CA GLU A 83 11.50 24.54 13.67
C GLU A 83 12.73 23.63 13.88
N VAL A 84 12.54 22.33 13.68
CA VAL A 84 13.60 21.32 13.66
C VAL A 84 13.48 20.43 12.44
N VAL A 85 14.58 20.29 11.69
CA VAL A 85 14.67 19.41 10.51
C VAL A 85 14.86 17.96 10.97
N VAL A 86 13.87 17.12 10.66
CA VAL A 86 13.89 15.70 11.00
C VAL A 86 14.48 14.88 9.86
N ASN A 87 13.97 15.04 8.63
CA ASN A 87 14.45 14.36 7.43
C ASN A 87 14.69 12.84 7.59
N ASP A 88 13.72 12.15 8.21
CA ASP A 88 13.74 10.68 8.29
C ASP A 88 12.76 10.08 7.29
N VAL A 89 13.14 8.98 6.64
CA VAL A 89 12.29 8.24 5.70
C VAL A 89 11.99 6.87 6.30
N LEU A 90 10.72 6.64 6.63
CA LEU A 90 10.20 5.42 7.22
C LEU A 90 9.59 4.57 6.10
N VAL A 91 10.07 3.35 5.88
CA VAL A 91 9.56 2.48 4.81
C VAL A 91 8.73 1.35 5.42
N PHE A 92 7.51 1.16 4.94
CA PHE A 92 6.65 0.05 5.33
C PHE A 92 6.31 -0.80 4.12
N LYS A 93 6.66 -2.08 4.17
CA LYS A 93 6.30 -3.06 3.14
C LYS A 93 5.13 -3.89 3.63
N VAL A 94 3.98 -3.76 2.97
CA VAL A 94 2.77 -4.50 3.31
C VAL A 94 2.56 -5.63 2.31
N MET A 95 2.68 -6.87 2.77
CA MET A 95 2.36 -8.06 1.98
C MET A 95 0.99 -8.58 2.41
N MET A 96 0.10 -8.84 1.46
CA MET A 96 -1.29 -9.24 1.73
C MET A 96 -1.79 -10.27 0.73
N LEU A 97 -2.74 -11.11 1.16
CA LEU A 97 -3.45 -12.04 0.29
C LEU A 97 -4.79 -11.46 -0.16
N LEU A 98 -4.99 -11.41 -1.46
CA LEU A 98 -6.19 -10.87 -2.12
C LEU A 98 -6.79 -11.91 -3.07
N ASP A 99 -8.09 -11.80 -3.34
CA ASP A 99 -8.76 -12.54 -4.42
C ASP A 99 -8.26 -12.04 -5.79
N GLU A 100 -7.80 -12.94 -6.69
CA GLU A 100 -7.24 -12.51 -7.98
C GLU A 100 -8.21 -11.71 -8.84
N LYS A 101 -9.52 -11.90 -8.66
CA LYS A 101 -10.55 -11.24 -9.47
C LYS A 101 -10.91 -9.86 -8.92
N LYS A 102 -10.48 -9.54 -7.70
CA LYS A 102 -10.84 -8.33 -6.97
C LYS A 102 -9.62 -7.56 -6.49
N VAL A 103 -8.45 -7.71 -7.12
CA VAL A 103 -7.20 -7.06 -6.68
C VAL A 103 -7.38 -5.54 -6.59
N GLU A 104 -7.86 -4.89 -7.65
CA GLU A 104 -8.08 -3.44 -7.67
C GLU A 104 -9.09 -2.98 -6.62
N GLU A 105 -10.30 -3.58 -6.62
CA GLU A 105 -11.38 -3.29 -5.65
C GLU A 105 -10.87 -3.44 -4.22
N SER A 106 -10.18 -4.55 -3.93
CA SER A 106 -9.67 -4.84 -2.59
C SER A 106 -8.62 -3.83 -2.16
N LEU A 107 -7.66 -3.48 -3.02
CA LEU A 107 -6.62 -2.49 -2.71
C LEU A 107 -7.22 -1.11 -2.46
N ASN A 108 -8.22 -0.70 -3.25
CA ASN A 108 -8.88 0.59 -3.10
C ASN A 108 -9.76 0.68 -1.82
N ASP A 109 -10.33 -0.45 -1.39
CA ASP A 109 -11.22 -0.54 -0.21
C ASP A 109 -10.48 -0.81 1.11
N ILE A 110 -9.18 -1.11 1.09
CA ILE A 110 -8.41 -1.33 2.30
C ILE A 110 -8.19 0.01 3.02
N ASP A 111 -8.60 0.04 4.29
CA ASP A 111 -8.38 1.17 5.20
C ASP A 111 -6.98 1.08 5.83
N PHE A 112 -5.95 1.47 5.07
CA PHE A 112 -4.59 1.57 5.60
C PHE A 112 -4.54 2.70 6.65
N GLN A 113 -3.95 2.43 7.82
CA GLN A 113 -3.87 3.40 8.91
C GLN A 113 -2.42 3.64 9.32
N LEU A 114 -1.93 4.87 9.16
CA LEU A 114 -0.64 5.31 9.64
C LEU A 114 -0.80 5.97 11.01
N PHE A 115 -0.08 5.46 12.00
CA PHE A 115 0.01 5.99 13.35
C PHE A 115 1.27 6.84 13.43
N LEU A 116 1.15 8.04 14.00
CA LEU A 116 2.26 8.92 14.31
C LEU A 116 2.12 9.37 15.76
N ASP A 117 3.04 8.89 16.58
CA ASP A 117 3.05 9.08 18.01
C ASP A 117 4.23 9.98 18.40
N LEU A 118 3.93 11.03 19.16
CA LEU A 118 4.91 11.96 19.70
C LEU A 118 5.35 11.45 21.08
N TYR A 119 6.64 11.20 21.20
CA TYR A 119 7.29 10.79 22.44
C TYR A 119 8.15 11.93 22.98
N PHE A 120 8.26 12.02 24.31
CA PHE A 120 8.97 13.08 25.01
C PHE A 120 9.70 12.60 26.27
N THR A 121 10.81 13.26 26.60
CA THR A 121 11.49 13.17 27.90
C THR A 121 12.19 14.50 28.25
N ASP A 122 12.21 14.86 29.53
CA ASP A 122 12.69 16.14 30.06
C ASP A 122 14.14 16.12 30.60
N GLY A 123 14.80 14.95 30.68
CA GLY A 123 16.12 14.79 31.31
C GLY A 123 16.98 13.63 30.78
N ASP A 124 18.30 13.72 31.05
CA ASP A 124 19.42 12.78 30.75
C ASP A 124 19.14 11.67 29.72
N TYR A 125 18.76 12.08 28.50
CA TYR A 125 18.71 11.16 27.37
C TYR A 125 20.13 10.64 27.10
N THR A 126 20.39 9.40 27.50
CA THR A 126 21.51 8.63 27.00
C THR A 126 21.06 7.97 25.70
N GLN A 127 21.77 8.22 24.59
CA GLN A 127 21.51 7.56 23.32
C GLN A 127 21.51 6.04 23.54
N GLY A 128 20.33 5.41 23.47
CA GLY A 128 20.20 3.95 23.56
C GLY A 128 19.21 3.39 24.59
N ASP A 129 18.51 4.22 25.39
CA ASP A 129 17.40 3.73 26.23
C ASP A 129 16.02 4.25 25.74
N PRO A 130 15.32 3.49 24.85
CA PRO A 130 14.00 3.85 24.35
C PRO A 130 12.91 3.90 25.42
N SER A 131 13.15 3.36 26.63
CA SER A 131 12.19 3.35 27.73
C SER A 131 12.10 4.67 28.48
N SER A 132 13.10 5.55 28.32
CA SER A 132 13.13 6.90 28.90
C SER A 132 12.11 7.86 28.28
N LEU A 133 11.62 7.56 27.08
CA LEU A 133 10.68 8.36 26.30
C LEU A 133 9.24 7.93 26.56
N GLN A 134 8.37 8.87 26.90
CA GLN A 134 6.95 8.62 27.13
C GLN A 134 6.09 9.12 25.95
N ASN A 135 5.07 8.35 25.57
CA ASN A 135 4.08 8.80 24.60
C ASN A 135 3.24 9.92 25.22
N ILE A 136 3.23 11.10 24.57
CA ILE A 136 2.51 12.28 25.06
C ILE A 136 1.34 12.68 24.16
N SER A 137 1.35 12.30 22.88
CA SER A 137 0.24 12.53 21.94
C SER A 137 0.34 11.55 20.77
N GLY A 138 -0.79 11.20 20.17
CA GLY A 138 -0.84 10.31 18.99
C GLY A 138 -1.85 10.78 17.93
N ARG A 139 -1.56 10.46 16.67
CA ARG A 139 -2.44 10.71 15.52
C ARG A 139 -2.55 9.48 14.64
N THR A 140 -3.76 9.24 14.14
CA THR A 140 -4.03 8.19 13.15
C THR A 140 -4.51 8.82 11.86
N LEU A 141 -3.78 8.58 10.78
CA LEU A 141 -4.11 9.00 9.42
C LEU A 141 -4.69 7.82 8.67
N ARG A 142 -5.89 8.00 8.10
CA ARG A 142 -6.48 7.03 7.17
C ARG A 142 -5.96 7.31 5.78
N LEU A 143 -5.34 6.32 5.16
CA LEU A 143 -4.68 6.42 3.87
C LEU A 143 -5.55 5.76 2.81
N HIS A 144 -5.94 6.54 1.81
CA HIS A 144 -6.74 6.07 0.69
C HIS A 144 -5.83 5.68 -0.46
N PHE A 145 -5.58 4.39 -0.62
CA PHE A 145 -4.75 3.84 -1.68
C PHE A 145 -5.56 3.65 -2.98
N SER A 146 -4.91 3.83 -4.13
CA SER A 146 -5.45 3.49 -5.44
C SER A 146 -4.46 2.62 -6.20
N LEU A 147 -4.90 1.51 -6.80
CA LEU A 147 -4.00 0.67 -7.62
C LEU A 147 -3.30 1.47 -8.73
N GLN A 148 -4.05 2.31 -9.43
CA GLN A 148 -3.51 3.10 -10.54
C GLN A 148 -2.61 4.23 -10.04
N ARG A 149 -3.07 5.02 -9.05
CA ARG A 149 -2.36 6.26 -8.66
C ARG A 149 -1.37 6.10 -7.51
N GLY A 150 -1.45 5.01 -6.76
CA GLY A 150 -0.78 4.91 -5.47
C GLY A 150 -1.27 5.98 -4.49
N ILE A 151 -0.38 6.46 -3.63
CA ILE A 151 -0.56 7.63 -2.76
C ILE A 151 0.64 8.53 -2.97
N HIS A 152 0.43 9.81 -3.26
CA HIS A 152 1.48 10.83 -3.27
C HIS A 152 0.88 12.11 -2.70
N GLN A 153 1.09 12.36 -1.42
CA GLN A 153 0.45 13.50 -0.74
C GLN A 153 1.31 14.04 0.40
N HIS A 154 1.08 15.31 0.73
CA HIS A 154 1.65 15.95 1.90
C HIS A 154 0.55 16.25 2.92
N VAL A 155 0.88 16.10 4.20
CA VAL A 155 0.00 16.45 5.31
C VAL A 155 0.81 17.03 6.47
N ASN A 156 0.30 18.13 7.02
CA ASN A 156 0.77 18.67 8.29
C ASN A 156 0.00 18.01 9.43
N VAL A 157 0.69 17.17 10.21
CA VAL A 157 0.13 16.40 11.31
C VAL A 157 0.27 17.20 12.60
N MET A 158 -0.80 17.88 12.98
CA MET A 158 -0.85 18.65 14.21
C MET A 158 -1.15 17.73 15.41
N PHE A 159 -0.27 17.70 16.39
CA PHE A 159 -0.49 17.03 17.68
C PHE A 159 -1.50 17.83 18.52
N ASP A 160 -2.05 17.25 19.59
CA ASP A 160 -3.20 17.81 20.29
C ASP A 160 -3.02 19.25 20.84
N TYR A 161 -4.10 19.82 21.39
CA TYR A 161 -4.09 21.20 21.88
C TYR A 161 -3.14 21.41 23.06
N PHE A 162 -2.76 20.35 23.78
CA PHE A 162 -1.79 20.40 24.87
C PHE A 162 -0.35 20.40 24.35
N HIS A 163 -0.11 19.71 23.24
CA HIS A 163 1.20 19.55 22.61
C HIS A 163 1.20 20.24 21.25
N LEU A 164 0.88 21.54 21.24
CA LEU A 164 0.66 22.38 20.05
C LEU A 164 1.90 22.40 19.13
N SER A 165 1.99 21.40 18.28
CA SER A 165 3.14 21.11 17.44
C SER A 165 2.70 20.40 16.17
N VAL A 166 3.51 20.48 15.14
CA VAL A 166 3.16 19.98 13.82
C VAL A 166 4.31 19.22 13.22
N MET A 167 4.06 18.01 12.72
CA MET A 167 4.99 17.29 11.86
C MET A 167 4.58 17.44 10.40
N SER A 168 5.49 17.95 9.56
CA SER A 168 5.31 17.95 8.10
C SER A 168 5.65 16.57 7.55
N VAL A 169 4.66 15.90 6.96
CA VAL A 169 4.77 14.53 6.46
C VAL A 169 4.47 14.47 4.97
N ALA A 170 5.36 13.87 4.18
CA ALA A 170 5.04 13.42 2.83
C ALA A 170 4.84 11.89 2.84
N ILE A 171 3.87 11.39 2.08
CA ILE A 171 3.55 9.97 1.99
C ILE A 171 3.52 9.59 0.52
N HIS A 172 4.40 8.67 0.15
CA HIS A 172 4.40 8.01 -1.14
C HIS A 172 4.08 6.53 -0.95
N ALA A 173 3.19 5.95 -1.76
CA ALA A 173 2.94 4.51 -1.76
C ALA A 173 2.58 3.98 -3.14
N SER A 174 3.02 2.78 -3.47
CA SER A 174 2.69 2.11 -4.74
C SER A 174 2.58 0.60 -4.54
N LEU A 175 1.78 -0.05 -5.39
CA LEU A 175 1.94 -1.49 -5.61
C LEU A 175 3.35 -1.71 -6.18
N VAL A 176 4.08 -2.69 -5.66
CA VAL A 176 5.44 -3.02 -6.12
C VAL A 176 5.57 -4.48 -6.56
N ALA A 177 4.68 -5.37 -6.10
CA ALA A 177 4.65 -6.75 -6.57
C ALA A 177 3.24 -7.37 -6.50
N LEU A 178 2.94 -8.26 -7.45
CA LEU A 178 1.71 -9.04 -7.51
C LEU A 178 2.01 -10.41 -8.16
N HIS A 179 1.91 -11.48 -7.37
CA HIS A 179 2.28 -12.83 -7.79
C HIS A 179 1.58 -13.90 -6.95
N GLN A 180 1.90 -15.18 -7.18
CA GLN A 180 1.42 -16.27 -6.32
C GLN A 180 1.80 -16.07 -4.85
N PRO A 181 1.07 -16.63 -3.87
CA PRO A 181 1.49 -16.59 -2.48
C PRO A 181 2.84 -17.29 -2.28
N LEU A 182 3.81 -16.59 -1.69
CA LEU A 182 5.15 -17.11 -1.40
C LEU A 182 5.45 -17.20 0.09
N ILE A 183 4.66 -16.53 0.93
CA ILE A 183 4.79 -16.54 2.38
C ILE A 183 3.49 -16.96 3.05
N SER A 184 3.61 -17.51 4.25
CA SER A 184 2.46 -17.80 5.10
C SER A 184 2.05 -16.54 5.87
N LEU A 185 0.76 -16.20 5.81
CA LEU A 185 0.19 -15.03 6.48
C LEU A 185 -0.87 -15.46 7.50
N PRO A 186 -0.91 -14.83 8.69
CA PRO A 186 -1.86 -15.19 9.73
C PRO A 186 -3.29 -14.88 9.29
N ARG A 187 -4.21 -15.83 9.47
CA ARG A 187 -5.64 -15.63 9.22
C ARG A 187 -6.42 -15.63 10.52
N PRO A 188 -7.32 -14.65 10.73
CA PRO A 188 -8.26 -14.72 11.84
C PRO A 188 -9.15 -15.95 11.68
N VAL A 189 -9.26 -16.78 12.72
CA VAL A 189 -10.23 -17.86 12.75
C VAL A 189 -11.62 -17.25 12.96
N LYS A 190 -12.57 -17.58 12.08
CA LYS A 190 -13.97 -17.13 12.23
C LYS A 190 -14.51 -17.63 13.57
N THR A 191 -14.86 -16.71 14.47
CA THR A 191 -15.50 -17.03 15.73
C THR A 191 -16.91 -17.56 15.49
N THR A 192 -17.13 -18.84 15.73
CA THR A 192 -18.48 -19.42 15.80
C THR A 192 -19.14 -19.06 17.12
N TRP A 193 -20.49 -19.04 17.17
CA TRP A 193 -21.25 -18.68 18.38
C TRP A 193 -20.81 -19.47 19.63
N LEU A 194 -20.36 -20.71 19.44
CA LEU A 194 -19.86 -21.61 20.49
C LEU A 194 -18.53 -21.14 21.13
N ASN A 195 -17.72 -20.34 20.42
CA ASN A 195 -16.39 -19.90 20.86
C ASN A 195 -16.30 -18.40 21.11
N ARG A 196 -17.43 -17.72 21.35
CA ARG A 196 -17.48 -16.24 21.51
C ARG A 196 -16.63 -15.70 22.66
N ASN A 197 -16.33 -16.53 23.67
CA ASN A 197 -15.53 -16.16 24.84
C ASN A 197 -14.09 -16.71 24.80
N ALA A 198 -13.70 -17.41 23.72
CA ALA A 198 -12.34 -17.91 23.56
C ALA A 198 -11.40 -16.76 23.14
N PRO A 199 -10.13 -16.75 23.57
CA PRO A 199 -9.15 -15.77 23.10
C PRO A 199 -9.02 -15.83 21.57
N PRO A 200 -8.74 -14.70 20.90
CA PRO A 200 -8.60 -14.65 19.45
C PRO A 200 -7.52 -15.64 18.99
N GLN A 201 -7.91 -16.54 18.09
CA GLN A 201 -7.00 -17.52 17.47
C GLN A 201 -6.75 -17.14 16.02
N SER A 202 -5.51 -17.28 15.58
CA SER A 202 -5.11 -17.19 14.18
C SER A 202 -4.55 -18.53 13.70
N LYS A 203 -4.81 -18.85 12.43
CA LYS A 203 -4.16 -19.97 11.75
C LYS A 203 -3.42 -19.44 10.53
N ASP A 204 -2.18 -19.85 10.39
CA ASP A 204 -1.32 -19.48 9.27
C ASP A 204 -1.84 -20.02 7.94
N SER A 205 -1.74 -19.21 6.88
CA SER A 205 -2.18 -19.60 5.54
C SER A 205 -1.28 -20.67 4.94
N VAL A 206 -1.87 -21.65 4.27
CA VAL A 206 -1.10 -22.64 3.51
C VAL A 206 -0.61 -22.00 2.22
N ILE A 207 0.68 -22.17 1.92
CA ILE A 207 1.27 -21.76 0.64
C ILE A 207 0.85 -22.78 -0.42
N PRO A 208 0.07 -22.41 -1.45
CA PRO A 208 -0.34 -23.31 -2.51
C PRO A 208 0.83 -23.60 -3.47
N LEU A 209 0.76 -24.74 -4.17
CA LEU A 209 1.62 -25.02 -5.31
C LEU A 209 1.31 -24.05 -6.46
N LEU A 210 2.32 -23.68 -7.24
CA LEU A 210 2.17 -22.77 -8.39
C LEU A 210 1.09 -23.23 -9.37
N GLU A 211 1.09 -24.52 -9.73
CA GLU A 211 0.08 -25.12 -10.60
C GLU A 211 -1.34 -24.92 -10.06
N ASN A 212 -1.56 -25.02 -8.75
CA ASN A 212 -2.88 -24.83 -8.15
C ASN A 212 -3.36 -23.38 -8.17
N VAL A 213 -2.43 -22.42 -8.17
CA VAL A 213 -2.75 -21.00 -8.34
C VAL A 213 -3.08 -20.73 -9.79
N VAL A 214 -2.20 -21.17 -10.70
CA VAL A 214 -2.30 -20.94 -12.14
C VAL A 214 -3.51 -21.63 -12.76
N PHE A 215 -3.76 -22.89 -12.45
CA PHE A 215 -4.87 -23.68 -13.02
C PHE A 215 -6.13 -23.69 -12.15
N GLY A 216 -6.05 -23.15 -10.93
CA GLY A 216 -7.15 -23.05 -9.99
C GLY A 216 -7.32 -24.28 -9.09
N GLY A 217 -8.11 -24.14 -8.03
CA GLY A 217 -8.24 -25.16 -6.97
C GLY A 217 -8.89 -26.49 -7.38
N SER A 218 -9.48 -26.58 -8.58
CA SER A 218 -10.01 -27.82 -9.16
C SER A 218 -8.98 -28.61 -9.96
N TYR A 219 -7.79 -28.05 -10.19
CA TYR A 219 -6.75 -28.71 -10.93
C TYR A 219 -6.24 -29.95 -10.18
N VAL A 220 -6.13 -31.05 -10.92
CA VAL A 220 -5.56 -32.31 -10.45
C VAL A 220 -4.53 -32.72 -11.49
N LYS A 221 -3.27 -32.87 -11.07
CA LYS A 221 -2.20 -33.32 -11.96
C LYS A 221 -2.52 -34.73 -12.45
N GLN A 222 -2.82 -34.86 -13.73
CA GLN A 222 -3.04 -36.14 -14.40
C GLN A 222 -1.82 -36.46 -15.26
N THR A 223 -1.23 -37.63 -15.05
CA THR A 223 -0.17 -38.14 -15.93
C THR A 223 -0.80 -38.88 -17.10
N SER A 224 -0.44 -38.50 -18.32
CA SER A 224 -0.90 -39.24 -19.50
C SER A 224 -0.22 -40.62 -19.55
N PRO A 225 -0.89 -41.65 -20.11
CA PRO A 225 -0.31 -42.99 -20.21
C PRO A 225 1.01 -43.05 -20.99
N ASP A 226 1.25 -42.07 -21.86
CA ASP A 226 2.44 -41.91 -22.69
C ASP A 226 3.42 -40.83 -22.18
N GLY A 227 3.08 -40.13 -21.09
CA GLY A 227 3.87 -39.04 -20.49
C GLY A 227 4.05 -37.80 -21.36
N ARG A 228 3.38 -37.71 -22.53
CA ARG A 228 3.61 -36.66 -23.54
C ARG A 228 2.39 -35.78 -23.84
N THR A 229 1.23 -36.11 -23.28
CA THR A 229 -0.02 -35.38 -23.60
C THR A 229 -0.28 -34.30 -22.55
N PHE A 230 -0.54 -33.07 -23.00
CA PHE A 230 -0.98 -31.96 -22.16
C PHE A 230 -2.40 -32.24 -21.61
N LEU A 231 -2.51 -32.75 -20.38
CA LEU A 231 -3.79 -33.12 -19.75
C LEU A 231 -4.26 -32.05 -18.75
N VAL A 232 -4.74 -30.92 -19.28
CA VAL A 232 -5.40 -29.87 -18.49
C VAL A 232 -6.80 -29.67 -19.05
N SER A 233 -7.80 -29.59 -18.17
CA SER A 233 -9.18 -29.33 -18.61
C SER A 233 -9.34 -27.90 -19.12
N ASP A 234 -10.23 -27.69 -20.10
CA ASP A 234 -10.50 -26.36 -20.65
C ASP A 234 -10.82 -25.30 -19.57
N PRO A 235 -11.60 -25.59 -18.50
CA PRO A 235 -11.83 -24.62 -17.44
C PRO A 235 -10.56 -24.21 -16.68
N CYS A 236 -9.62 -25.15 -16.47
CA CYS A 236 -8.35 -24.87 -15.81
C CYS A 236 -7.44 -24.02 -16.71
N LEU A 237 -7.42 -24.29 -18.02
CA LEU A 237 -6.71 -23.46 -19.00
C LEU A 237 -7.28 -22.04 -19.10
N GLN A 238 -8.61 -21.91 -19.15
CA GLN A 238 -9.27 -20.61 -19.15
C GLN A 238 -8.97 -19.82 -17.87
N HIS A 239 -8.94 -20.49 -16.72
CA HIS A 239 -8.53 -19.88 -15.46
C HIS A 239 -7.08 -19.37 -15.52
N ALA A 240 -6.14 -20.17 -16.05
CA ALA A 240 -4.75 -19.76 -16.21
C ALA A 240 -4.59 -18.51 -17.08
N PHE A 241 -5.25 -18.47 -18.24
CA PHE A 241 -5.19 -17.29 -19.12
C PHE A 241 -5.85 -16.06 -18.50
N SER A 242 -6.99 -16.23 -17.81
CA SER A 242 -7.65 -15.11 -17.12
C SER A 242 -6.82 -14.59 -15.96
N LEU A 243 -6.24 -15.47 -15.16
CA LEU A 243 -5.34 -15.11 -14.06
C LEU A 243 -4.16 -14.32 -14.59
N HIS A 244 -3.44 -14.87 -15.58
CA HIS A 244 -2.27 -14.22 -16.18
C HIS A 244 -2.62 -12.83 -16.71
N HIS A 245 -3.67 -12.72 -17.52
CA HIS A 245 -4.11 -11.43 -18.07
C HIS A 245 -4.43 -10.41 -16.97
N ASN A 246 -5.23 -10.79 -15.98
CA ASN A 246 -5.66 -9.88 -14.91
C ASN A 246 -4.48 -9.37 -14.08
N LEU A 247 -3.55 -10.26 -13.69
CA LEU A 247 -2.40 -9.88 -12.88
C LEU A 247 -1.40 -9.02 -13.67
N CYS A 248 -1.12 -9.36 -14.94
CA CYS A 248 -0.29 -8.54 -15.81
C CYS A 248 -0.91 -7.15 -16.05
N SER A 249 -2.21 -7.10 -16.30
CA SER A 249 -2.94 -5.83 -16.47
C SER A 249 -2.85 -4.95 -15.23
N ASN A 250 -3.06 -5.51 -14.03
CA ASN A 250 -2.96 -4.76 -12.77
C ASN A 250 -1.55 -4.22 -12.52
N LEU A 251 -0.50 -5.01 -12.81
CA LEU A 251 0.89 -4.58 -12.68
C LEU A 251 1.23 -3.44 -13.66
N LEU A 252 0.81 -3.57 -14.92
CA LEU A 252 1.00 -2.54 -15.95
C LEU A 252 0.20 -1.27 -15.64
N LEU A 253 -0.99 -1.39 -15.05
CA LEU A 253 -1.80 -0.25 -14.61
C LEU A 253 -1.10 0.54 -13.50
N ALA A 254 -0.56 -0.15 -12.49
CA ALA A 254 0.24 0.49 -11.44
C ALA A 254 1.51 1.14 -12.00
N TYR A 255 2.22 0.45 -12.92
CA TYR A 255 3.38 1.00 -13.62
C TYR A 255 3.02 2.28 -14.37
N ARG A 256 1.91 2.27 -15.13
CA ARG A 256 1.47 3.44 -15.89
C ARG A 256 1.23 4.64 -15.01
N GLY A 257 0.47 4.47 -13.93
CA GLY A 257 0.10 5.60 -13.09
C GLY A 257 1.28 6.15 -12.29
N LEU A 258 2.19 5.29 -11.83
CA LEU A 258 3.45 5.73 -11.24
C LEU A 258 4.32 6.49 -12.27
N PHE A 259 4.44 5.96 -13.50
CA PHE A 259 5.21 6.60 -14.57
C PHE A 259 4.63 7.97 -14.94
N ASP A 260 3.31 8.07 -15.10
CA ASP A 260 2.62 9.32 -15.43
C ASP A 260 2.80 10.36 -14.32
N TYR A 261 2.65 9.94 -13.06
CA TYR A 261 2.88 10.82 -11.91
C TYR A 261 4.35 11.26 -11.83
N PHE A 262 5.29 10.33 -11.98
CA PHE A 262 6.73 10.62 -11.94
C PHE A 262 7.13 11.58 -13.06
N THR A 263 6.61 11.38 -14.28
CA THR A 263 6.83 12.29 -15.40
C THR A 263 6.27 13.69 -15.10
N SER A 264 5.08 13.76 -14.50
CA SER A 264 4.44 15.02 -14.14
C SER A 264 5.28 15.79 -13.12
N ILE A 265 5.63 15.16 -11.99
CA ILE A 265 6.37 15.84 -10.92
C ILE A 265 7.77 16.26 -11.37
N THR A 266 8.45 15.43 -12.18
CA THR A 266 9.78 15.74 -12.71
C THR A 266 9.77 16.95 -13.64
N ARG A 267 8.68 17.22 -14.36
CA ARG A 267 8.57 18.43 -15.19
C ARG A 267 8.54 19.71 -14.36
N ASP A 268 7.97 19.63 -13.16
CA ASP A 268 7.85 20.75 -12.22
C ASP A 268 9.14 20.94 -11.40
N LEU A 269 10.07 19.98 -11.43
CA LEU A 269 11.38 20.11 -10.80
C LEU A 269 12.36 21.03 -11.58
N PRO A 270 13.33 21.65 -10.88
CA PRO A 270 14.43 22.38 -11.51
C PRO A 270 15.16 21.52 -12.54
N SER A 271 15.67 22.14 -13.61
CA SER A 271 16.29 21.44 -14.75
C SER A 271 17.44 20.51 -14.37
N SER A 272 18.14 20.78 -13.26
CA SER A 272 19.22 19.93 -12.73
C SER A 272 18.77 18.59 -12.17
N HIS A 273 17.47 18.43 -11.88
CA HIS A 273 16.88 17.22 -11.29
C HIS A 273 15.89 16.53 -12.24
N ARG A 274 15.85 16.93 -13.52
CA ARG A 274 14.99 16.31 -14.52
C ARG A 274 15.57 14.97 -14.97
N MET A 275 14.75 13.94 -14.95
CA MET A 275 15.04 12.63 -15.53
C MET A 275 14.22 12.39 -16.80
N GLU A 276 14.84 11.76 -17.80
CA GLU A 276 14.15 11.25 -18.98
C GLU A 276 13.75 9.79 -18.72
N LEU A 277 12.45 9.52 -18.77
CA LEU A 277 11.90 8.18 -18.61
C LEU A 277 11.51 7.63 -19.98
N GLU A 278 11.92 6.40 -20.27
CA GLU A 278 11.53 5.72 -21.52
C GLU A 278 10.07 5.28 -21.45
N GLN A 279 9.26 5.75 -22.40
CA GLN A 279 7.86 5.37 -22.49
C GLN A 279 7.72 3.96 -23.07
N LEU A 280 7.14 3.05 -22.28
CA LEU A 280 6.76 1.72 -22.73
C LEU A 280 5.32 1.72 -23.28
N ASP A 281 5.10 1.05 -24.42
CA ASP A 281 3.76 0.74 -24.90
C ASP A 281 3.19 -0.44 -24.10
N LEU A 282 2.39 -0.12 -23.08
CA LEU A 282 1.88 -1.08 -22.12
C LEU A 282 0.78 -1.98 -22.70
N GLU A 283 -0.01 -1.47 -23.66
CA GLU A 283 -1.04 -2.25 -24.34
C GLU A 283 -0.40 -3.29 -25.24
N ALA A 284 0.59 -2.88 -26.04
CA ALA A 284 1.37 -3.81 -26.86
C ALA A 284 2.10 -4.84 -25.99
N ARG A 285 2.65 -4.42 -24.84
CA ARG A 285 3.33 -5.32 -23.90
C ARG A 285 2.38 -6.36 -23.31
N LEU A 286 1.17 -5.96 -22.90
CA LEU A 286 0.17 -6.91 -22.38
C LEU A 286 -0.23 -7.92 -23.45
N ALA A 287 -0.48 -7.46 -24.68
CA ALA A 287 -0.83 -8.32 -25.80
C ALA A 287 0.27 -9.33 -26.11
N GLU A 288 1.54 -8.89 -26.15
CA GLU A 288 2.72 -9.75 -26.36
C GLU A 288 2.79 -10.85 -25.29
N LEU A 289 2.67 -10.48 -24.01
CA LEU A 289 2.71 -11.44 -22.89
C LEU A 289 1.58 -12.46 -22.96
N CYS A 290 0.36 -12.02 -23.29
CA CYS A 290 -0.79 -12.92 -23.42
C CYS A 290 -0.64 -13.89 -24.59
N GLU A 291 -0.12 -13.44 -25.74
CA GLU A 291 0.12 -14.34 -26.88
C GLU A 291 1.26 -15.33 -26.60
N HIS A 292 2.32 -14.89 -25.91
CA HIS A 292 3.42 -15.75 -25.49
C HIS A 292 2.91 -16.94 -24.64
N VAL A 293 2.04 -16.67 -23.67
CA VAL A 293 1.47 -17.69 -22.76
C VAL A 293 0.57 -18.68 -23.51
N LYS A 294 -0.18 -18.23 -24.52
CA LYS A 294 -1.05 -19.12 -25.31
C LYS A 294 -0.27 -20.01 -26.29
N GLN A 295 0.87 -19.54 -26.79
CA GLN A 295 1.56 -20.18 -27.92
C GLN A 295 2.76 -21.05 -27.52
N LYS A 296 3.42 -20.77 -26.39
CA LYS A 296 4.74 -21.37 -26.08
C LYS A 296 4.77 -22.43 -25.00
N ALA A 297 3.66 -22.73 -24.34
CA ALA A 297 3.67 -23.77 -23.31
C ALA A 297 3.41 -25.15 -23.94
N GLU A 298 4.36 -26.06 -23.83
CA GLU A 298 4.25 -27.43 -24.32
C GLU A 298 3.80 -28.40 -23.21
N SER A 299 3.91 -27.98 -21.94
CA SER A 299 3.46 -28.72 -20.75
C SER A 299 2.78 -27.81 -19.70
N PRO A 300 1.95 -28.36 -18.79
CA PRO A 300 1.29 -27.58 -17.75
C PRO A 300 2.30 -26.90 -16.81
N ASP A 301 3.41 -27.59 -16.55
CA ASP A 301 4.50 -27.09 -15.69
C ASP A 301 5.18 -25.88 -16.36
N GLU A 302 5.49 -25.97 -17.66
CA GLU A 302 6.03 -24.84 -18.44
C GLU A 302 5.06 -23.66 -18.51
N LEU A 303 3.75 -23.91 -18.68
CA LEU A 303 2.76 -22.83 -18.69
C LEU A 303 2.74 -22.08 -17.35
N ALA A 304 2.76 -22.82 -16.24
CA ALA A 304 2.74 -22.25 -14.91
C ALA A 304 4.03 -21.45 -14.62
N GLU A 305 5.19 -21.98 -15.02
CA GLU A 305 6.48 -21.29 -14.93
C GLU A 305 6.53 -20.03 -15.80
N LEU A 306 6.02 -20.10 -17.04
CA LEU A 306 5.96 -18.96 -17.96
C LEU A 306 5.08 -17.84 -17.42
N VAL A 307 3.91 -18.17 -16.84
CA VAL A 307 3.06 -17.19 -16.14
C VAL A 307 3.83 -16.54 -15.00
N ASN A 308 4.47 -17.33 -14.14
CA ASN A 308 5.24 -16.80 -13.01
C ASN A 308 6.43 -15.94 -13.45
N MET A 309 7.13 -16.32 -14.53
CA MET A 309 8.23 -15.54 -15.11
C MET A 309 7.75 -14.19 -15.64
N ASN A 310 6.63 -14.16 -16.37
CA ASN A 310 6.04 -12.91 -16.86
C ASN A 310 5.68 -11.96 -15.71
N LEU A 311 5.06 -12.48 -14.64
CA LEU A 311 4.74 -11.70 -13.45
C LEU A 311 6.00 -11.19 -12.74
N ALA A 312 7.03 -12.02 -12.61
CA ALA A 312 8.30 -11.62 -12.01
C ALA A 312 8.99 -10.49 -12.79
N GLN A 313 8.98 -10.56 -14.13
CA GLN A 313 9.53 -9.51 -14.99
C GLN A 313 8.78 -8.18 -14.85
N LEU A 314 7.45 -8.22 -14.79
CA LEU A 314 6.65 -7.01 -14.58
C LEU A 314 6.84 -6.44 -13.16
N CYS A 315 6.93 -7.31 -12.14
CA CYS A 315 7.26 -6.88 -10.78
C CYS A 315 8.64 -6.22 -10.73
N SER A 316 9.66 -6.77 -11.40
CA SER A 316 10.99 -6.16 -11.42
C SER A 316 10.99 -4.81 -12.13
N LEU A 317 10.23 -4.66 -13.22
CA LEU A 317 10.06 -3.39 -13.92
C LEU A 317 9.39 -2.34 -13.02
N LEU A 318 8.32 -2.71 -12.31
CA LEU A 318 7.60 -1.84 -11.39
C LEU A 318 8.46 -1.43 -10.18
N MET A 319 9.18 -2.40 -9.58
CA MET A 319 10.12 -2.12 -8.48
C MET A 319 11.26 -1.18 -8.92
N ALA A 320 11.79 -1.36 -10.14
CA ALA A 320 12.84 -0.49 -10.65
C ALA A 320 12.34 0.95 -10.83
N LEU A 321 11.13 1.13 -11.39
CA LEU A 321 10.51 2.46 -11.52
C LEU A 321 10.23 3.09 -10.15
N TRP A 322 9.73 2.31 -9.20
CA TRP A 322 9.51 2.76 -7.82
C TRP A 322 10.80 3.21 -7.13
N GLY A 323 11.89 2.46 -7.28
CA GLY A 323 13.21 2.84 -6.76
C GLY A 323 13.71 4.15 -7.37
N GLN A 324 13.68 4.28 -8.70
CA GLN A 324 14.06 5.52 -9.39
C GLN A 324 13.21 6.72 -8.96
N PHE A 325 11.90 6.50 -8.81
CA PHE A 325 10.99 7.52 -8.31
C PHE A 325 11.41 8.00 -6.92
N LEU A 326 11.60 7.08 -5.96
CA LEU A 326 12.00 7.42 -4.61
C LEU A 326 13.38 8.09 -4.53
N GLU A 327 14.34 7.70 -5.39
CA GLU A 327 15.65 8.37 -5.46
C GLU A 327 15.55 9.86 -5.81
N VAL A 328 14.54 10.26 -6.60
CA VAL A 328 14.33 11.65 -7.01
C VAL A 328 13.46 12.43 -6.03
N VAL A 329 12.38 11.81 -5.54
CA VAL A 329 11.36 12.56 -4.77
C VAL A 329 11.61 12.57 -3.28
N SER A 330 12.35 11.60 -2.74
CA SER A 330 12.47 11.45 -1.28
C SER A 330 13.13 12.66 -0.65
N LEU A 331 12.47 13.25 0.35
CA LEU A 331 12.93 14.44 1.07
C LEU A 331 13.21 15.65 0.17
N GLN A 332 12.66 15.68 -1.05
CA GLN A 332 12.84 16.80 -1.96
C GLN A 332 11.89 17.94 -1.57
N GLU A 333 12.43 19.07 -1.11
CA GLU A 333 11.67 20.25 -0.66
C GLU A 333 10.67 20.79 -1.69
N HIS A 334 11.02 20.81 -2.97
CA HIS A 334 10.15 21.27 -4.06
C HIS A 334 8.97 20.32 -4.26
N VAL A 335 9.20 19.01 -4.22
CA VAL A 335 8.11 18.01 -4.28
C VAL A 335 7.20 18.17 -3.06
N ALA A 336 7.78 18.28 -1.86
CA ALA A 336 7.02 18.49 -0.64
C ALA A 336 6.17 19.78 -0.70
N ALA A 337 6.72 20.87 -1.24
CA ALA A 337 6.00 22.14 -1.42
C ALA A 337 4.85 22.03 -2.44
N LEU A 338 5.08 21.33 -3.57
CA LEU A 338 4.03 21.08 -4.57
C LEU A 338 2.89 20.26 -3.96
N LEU A 339 3.21 19.15 -3.30
CA LEU A 339 2.24 18.30 -2.62
C LEU A 339 1.48 19.06 -1.51
N ALA A 340 2.16 19.91 -0.75
CA ALA A 340 1.54 20.73 0.29
C ALA A 340 0.53 21.73 -0.31
N MET A 341 0.86 22.33 -1.46
CA MET A 341 -0.02 23.23 -2.19
C MET A 341 -1.25 22.49 -2.74
N GLU A 342 -1.07 21.31 -3.33
CA GLU A 342 -2.17 20.46 -3.80
C GLU A 342 -3.09 20.06 -2.65
N HIS A 343 -2.54 19.59 -1.54
CA HIS A 343 -3.29 19.23 -0.35
C HIS A 343 -4.07 20.43 0.22
N HIS A 344 -3.44 21.61 0.30
CA HIS A 344 -4.10 22.84 0.72
C HIS A 344 -5.28 23.19 -0.20
N THR A 345 -5.08 23.12 -1.51
CA THR A 345 -6.10 23.41 -2.52
C THR A 345 -7.29 22.45 -2.38
N LEU A 346 -7.04 21.16 -2.21
CA LEU A 346 -8.08 20.15 -1.97
C LEU A 346 -8.83 20.40 -0.66
N ARG A 347 -8.13 20.78 0.41
CA ARG A 347 -8.76 21.11 1.70
C ARG A 347 -9.68 22.32 1.58
N VAL A 348 -9.24 23.39 0.93
CA VAL A 348 -10.06 24.60 0.70
C VAL A 348 -11.28 24.26 -0.17
N ARG A 349 -11.08 23.46 -1.23
CA ARG A 349 -12.18 23.00 -2.08
C ARG A 349 -13.20 22.17 -1.31
N ARG A 350 -12.76 21.19 -0.50
CA ARG A 350 -13.66 20.38 0.36
C ARG A 350 -14.43 21.24 1.36
N PHE A 351 -13.77 22.25 1.93
CA PHE A 351 -14.43 23.20 2.84
C PHE A 351 -15.51 24.02 2.10
N ALA A 352 -15.20 24.52 0.90
CA ALA A 352 -16.16 25.23 0.06
C ALA A 352 -17.31 24.32 -0.41
N GLU A 353 -17.05 23.05 -0.72
CA GLU A 353 -18.09 22.07 -1.06
C GLU A 353 -18.96 21.72 0.16
N ALA A 354 -18.40 21.66 1.37
CA ALA A 354 -19.14 21.41 2.60
C ALA A 354 -20.19 22.50 2.89
N PHE A 355 -19.91 23.76 2.56
CA PHE A 355 -20.89 24.85 2.59
C PHE A 355 -22.16 24.48 1.78
N PHE A 356 -21.99 23.89 0.59
CA PHE A 356 -23.10 23.46 -0.26
C PHE A 356 -23.75 22.12 0.13
N CYS A 357 -23.18 21.40 1.09
CA CYS A 357 -23.75 20.16 1.63
C CYS A 357 -24.49 20.40 2.95
N LEU A 358 -24.00 21.33 3.78
CA LEU A 358 -24.47 21.54 5.16
C LEU A 358 -25.33 22.80 5.33
N GLU A 359 -24.94 23.92 4.74
CA GLU A 359 -25.62 25.21 4.97
C GLU A 359 -26.56 25.58 3.80
N HIS A 360 -26.12 25.33 2.56
CA HIS A 360 -26.91 25.60 1.36
C HIS A 360 -26.90 24.40 0.41
N PRO A 361 -27.73 23.37 0.66
CA PRO A 361 -27.86 22.22 -0.24
C PRO A 361 -27.91 22.68 -1.69
N ARG A 362 -27.13 22.04 -2.58
CA ARG A 362 -26.98 22.46 -3.99
C ARG A 362 -28.32 22.73 -4.69
N GLN A 363 -29.38 21.99 -4.33
CA GLN A 363 -30.74 22.19 -4.82
C GLN A 363 -31.35 23.55 -4.39
N SER A 364 -31.10 24.00 -3.16
CA SER A 364 -31.57 25.28 -2.62
C SER A 364 -30.82 26.48 -3.21
N ALA A 365 -29.51 26.34 -3.51
CA ALA A 365 -28.72 27.39 -4.15
C ALA A 365 -29.10 27.62 -5.62
N LEU A 366 -29.54 26.56 -6.31
CA LEU A 366 -30.06 26.63 -7.69
C LEU A 366 -31.51 27.13 -7.76
N ALA A 367 -32.23 27.14 -6.64
CA ALA A 367 -33.61 27.59 -6.53
C ALA A 367 -33.72 29.08 -6.13
N TYR A 368 -32.62 29.85 -6.16
CA TYR A 368 -32.67 31.29 -5.93
C TYR A 368 -33.42 31.97 -7.08
N GLN A 369 -34.74 32.06 -6.95
CA GLN A 369 -35.53 33.02 -7.70
C GLN A 369 -35.15 34.41 -7.17
N GLU A 370 -34.65 35.27 -8.04
CA GLU A 370 -34.59 36.70 -7.78
C GLU A 370 -36.01 37.16 -7.41
N LEU A 371 -36.25 37.40 -6.12
CA LEU A 371 -37.44 38.06 -5.65
C LEU A 371 -37.33 39.53 -6.07
N GLN A 372 -38.14 39.91 -7.06
CA GLN A 372 -38.47 41.29 -7.41
C GLN A 372 -39.12 42.04 -6.24
#